data_AF-A0A8T9CAD0-F1
#
_entry.id   AF-A0A8T9CAD0-F1
#
_cell.length_a   1.000
_cell.length_b   1.000
_cell.length_c   1.000
_cell.angle_alpha   90.00
_cell.angle_beta   90.00
_cell.angle_gamma   90.00
#
_symmetry.space_group_name_H-M   'P 1'
#
loop_
_entity.id
_entity.type
_entity.pdbx_description
1 polymer ?
#
loop_
_entity_poly.entity_id
_entity_poly.type
_entity_poly.pdbx_seq_one_letter_code
_entity_poly.pdbx_strand_id
1 'polypeptide(L)'
;MRASNVLALSALSTAAFAAPAPAAQAGSSINDPYYSWQVTDWSAGCASSGCFYDFNIAGSNYKTDSFDFPPFTAACSGAGVGAPFTPCAVNGPEGEPGNRGVVARLLPAETGAGAHIEVSFEWVDLNQANTYYNFTGDAIASYNQFVGPLEAFTITPSSAFGVA
;
A
#
# COMPACT_ATOMS: atom_id res chain seq x y z
N MET A 1 -76.54 -12.70 27.35
CA MET A 1 -75.78 -11.70 28.14
C MET A 1 -74.35 -11.66 27.63
N ARG A 2 -73.84 -10.45 27.36
CA ARG A 2 -72.46 -9.93 27.52
C ARG A 2 -71.33 -10.63 26.74
N ALA A 3 -70.78 -9.98 25.70
CA ALA A 3 -69.79 -8.88 25.69
C ALA A 3 -68.36 -9.45 25.68
N SER A 4 -67.68 -9.37 24.52
CA SER A 4 -66.67 -8.35 24.16
C SER A 4 -65.29 -8.67 24.73
N ASN A 5 -64.27 -8.81 23.87
CA ASN A 5 -63.29 -7.74 23.67
C ASN A 5 -62.22 -8.09 22.62
N VAL A 6 -61.94 -7.05 21.82
CA VAL A 6 -60.90 -6.91 20.80
C VAL A 6 -59.53 -6.84 21.47
N LEU A 7 -58.49 -7.42 20.85
CA LEU A 7 -57.10 -7.11 21.20
C LEU A 7 -56.24 -6.98 19.93
N ALA A 8 -55.46 -5.92 19.95
CA ALA A 8 -54.85 -5.21 18.83
C ALA A 8 -53.58 -5.87 18.28
N LEU A 9 -53.39 -5.72 16.96
CA LEU A 9 -52.12 -5.96 16.25
C LEU A 9 -51.08 -4.91 16.67
N SER A 10 -49.92 -5.34 17.17
CA SER A 10 -48.78 -4.47 17.47
C SER A 10 -47.62 -4.85 16.55
N ALA A 11 -47.39 -4.08 15.49
CA ALA A 11 -46.21 -4.21 14.64
C ALA A 11 -45.04 -3.46 15.30
N LEU A 12 -44.01 -4.19 15.74
CA LEU A 12 -42.76 -3.61 16.23
C LEU A 12 -41.85 -3.29 15.04
N SER A 13 -41.81 -2.04 14.63
CA SER A 13 -40.83 -1.52 13.67
C SER A 13 -39.46 -1.43 14.33
N THR A 14 -38.59 -2.40 14.07
CA THR A 14 -37.16 -2.31 14.43
C THR A 14 -36.49 -1.25 13.56
N ALA A 15 -36.23 -0.08 14.12
CA ALA A 15 -35.32 0.90 13.52
C ALA A 15 -33.90 0.31 13.57
N ALA A 16 -33.38 -0.11 12.42
CA ALA A 16 -31.98 -0.46 12.28
C ALA A 16 -31.15 0.82 12.39
N PHE A 17 -30.47 1.00 13.52
CA PHE A 17 -29.43 2.02 13.65
C PHE A 17 -28.26 1.61 12.75
N ALA A 18 -28.13 2.25 11.60
CA ALA A 18 -26.90 2.18 10.83
C ALA A 18 -25.79 2.82 11.68
N ALA A 19 -24.88 2.00 12.20
CA ALA A 19 -23.70 2.51 12.88
C ALA A 19 -22.91 3.39 11.90
N PRO A 20 -22.37 4.54 12.34
CA PRO A 20 -21.51 5.35 11.49
C PRO A 20 -20.29 4.49 11.09
N ALA A 21 -20.06 4.35 9.79
CA ALA A 21 -18.81 3.78 9.30
C ALA A 21 -17.65 4.69 9.74
N PRO A 22 -16.49 4.12 10.15
CA PRO A 22 -15.31 4.91 10.44
C PRO A 22 -14.99 5.80 9.24
N ALA A 23 -14.74 7.09 9.52
CA ALA A 23 -14.43 8.05 8.48
C ALA A 23 -13.04 7.73 7.92
N ALA A 24 -12.95 7.46 6.62
CA ALA A 24 -11.67 7.37 5.94
C ALA A 24 -10.98 8.74 6.02
N GLN A 25 -9.80 8.81 6.64
CA GLN A 25 -9.00 10.03 6.64
C GLN A 25 -8.28 10.10 5.29
N ALA A 26 -8.82 10.92 4.37
CA ALA A 26 -8.18 11.17 3.08
C ALA A 26 -6.74 11.70 3.29
N GLY A 27 -5.81 11.14 2.53
CA GLY A 27 -4.39 11.18 2.80
C GLY A 27 -3.79 12.58 2.95
N SER A 28 -3.12 12.80 4.07
CA SER A 28 -2.15 13.89 4.19
C SER A 28 -0.94 13.50 3.35
N SER A 29 -0.35 14.43 2.59
CA SER A 29 0.95 14.19 1.97
C SER A 29 1.98 13.95 3.08
N ILE A 30 2.30 12.69 3.35
CA ILE A 30 3.40 12.32 4.24
C ILE A 30 4.68 12.39 3.42
N ASN A 31 5.09 13.61 3.05
CA ASN A 31 6.45 13.87 2.59
C ASN A 31 7.34 13.98 3.83
N ASP A 32 7.48 12.88 4.56
CA ASP A 32 8.42 12.80 5.68
C ASP A 32 9.75 12.23 5.17
N PRO A 33 10.82 13.05 5.07
CA PRO A 33 12.11 12.59 4.57
C PRO A 33 12.77 11.54 5.47
N TYR A 34 12.32 11.40 6.73
CA TYR A 34 12.83 10.39 7.66
C TYR A 34 12.14 9.04 7.49
N TYR A 35 11.02 8.96 6.76
CA TYR A 35 10.44 7.69 6.35
C TYR A 35 10.77 7.41 4.90
N SER A 36 11.84 6.64 4.67
CA SER A 36 12.28 6.31 3.34
C SER A 36 12.60 4.82 3.21
N TRP A 37 12.48 4.32 1.99
CA TRP A 37 12.66 2.92 1.65
C TRP A 37 13.88 2.76 0.77
N GLN A 38 14.74 1.82 1.14
CA GLN A 38 15.94 1.52 0.39
C GLN A 38 15.61 0.50 -0.69
N VAL A 39 15.81 0.89 -1.95
CA VAL A 39 15.81 -0.01 -3.10
C VAL A 39 17.24 -0.48 -3.35
N THR A 40 17.38 -1.78 -3.61
CA THR A 40 18.64 -2.47 -3.89
C THR A 40 18.43 -3.48 -5.01
N ASP A 41 19.52 -3.91 -5.63
CA ASP A 41 19.52 -4.87 -6.74
C ASP A 41 18.59 -4.43 -7.88
N TRP A 42 18.46 -3.11 -8.12
CA TRP A 42 17.59 -2.59 -9.16
C TRP A 42 18.07 -3.06 -10.53
N SER A 43 17.17 -3.69 -11.27
CA SER A 43 17.35 -4.10 -12.66
C SER A 43 16.08 -3.80 -13.45
N ALA A 44 16.18 -2.89 -14.41
CA ALA A 44 15.08 -2.61 -15.34
C ALA A 44 15.57 -2.57 -16.79
N GLY A 45 14.70 -2.99 -17.71
CA GLY A 45 14.98 -2.95 -19.13
C GLY A 45 13.72 -2.91 -19.97
N CYS A 46 13.85 -2.42 -21.20
CA CYS A 46 12.81 -2.48 -22.22
C CYS A 46 13.31 -3.28 -23.42
N ALA A 47 12.49 -4.23 -23.86
CA ALA A 47 12.71 -5.01 -25.07
C ALA A 47 11.46 -4.95 -25.97
N SER A 48 11.49 -5.65 -27.11
CA SER A 48 10.35 -5.73 -28.02
C SER A 48 9.07 -6.28 -27.37
N SER A 49 9.20 -7.06 -26.29
CA SER A 49 8.09 -7.62 -25.50
C SER A 49 7.57 -6.68 -24.41
N GLY A 50 8.15 -5.49 -24.24
CA GLY A 50 7.78 -4.52 -23.20
C GLY A 50 8.91 -4.23 -22.20
N CYS A 51 8.60 -3.38 -21.23
CA CYS A 51 9.51 -3.03 -20.13
C CYS A 51 9.21 -3.86 -18.89
N PHE A 52 10.25 -4.13 -18.11
CA PHE A 52 10.15 -4.84 -16.83
C PHE A 52 11.02 -4.18 -15.78
N TYR A 53 10.79 -4.60 -14.53
CA TYR A 53 11.58 -4.24 -13.36
C TYR A 53 11.77 -5.46 -12.47
N ASP A 54 12.88 -5.48 -11.74
CA ASP A 54 13.23 -6.45 -10.72
C ASP A 54 14.11 -5.74 -9.67
N PHE A 55 13.75 -5.81 -8.39
CA PHE A 55 14.49 -5.18 -7.30
C PHE A 55 14.10 -5.72 -5.92
N ASN A 56 14.94 -5.44 -4.92
CA ASN A 56 14.66 -5.62 -3.51
C ASN A 56 14.36 -4.26 -2.86
N ILE A 57 13.41 -4.22 -1.93
CA ILE A 57 13.08 -3.02 -1.16
C ILE A 57 13.00 -3.31 0.34
N ALA A 58 13.50 -2.39 1.15
CA ALA A 58 13.43 -2.45 2.60
C ALA A 58 13.01 -1.10 3.21
N GLY A 59 12.03 -1.14 4.10
CA GLY A 59 11.65 -0.02 4.97
C GLY A 59 12.08 -0.30 6.41
N SER A 60 12.71 0.67 7.06
CA SER A 60 13.03 0.58 8.49
C SER A 60 11.78 0.85 9.34
N ASN A 61 11.84 0.50 10.63
CA ASN A 61 10.81 0.94 11.57
C ASN A 61 10.72 2.47 11.55
N TYR A 62 9.49 2.97 11.52
CA TYR A 62 9.23 4.40 11.50
C TYR A 62 8.22 4.75 12.56
N LYS A 63 8.66 5.56 13.51
CA LYS A 63 7.87 5.92 14.68
C LYS A 63 7.74 7.43 14.78
N THR A 64 6.51 7.86 14.97
CA THR A 64 6.14 9.23 15.35
C THR A 64 5.45 9.19 16.71
N ASP A 65 5.12 10.35 17.26
CA ASP A 65 4.35 10.43 18.51
C ASP A 65 2.95 9.79 18.41
N SER A 66 2.43 9.61 17.18
CA SER A 66 1.08 9.12 16.92
C SER A 66 1.01 7.76 16.22
N PHE A 67 2.12 7.27 15.66
CA PHE A 67 2.14 6.05 14.85
C PHE A 67 3.45 5.27 14.99
N ASP A 68 3.37 3.94 14.95
CA ASP A 68 4.52 3.03 14.93
C ASP A 68 4.37 2.06 13.76
N PHE A 69 5.11 2.34 12.69
CA PHE A 69 5.08 1.56 11.46
C PHE A 69 6.20 0.52 11.49
N PRO A 70 5.86 -0.76 11.29
CA PRO A 70 6.84 -1.81 11.46
C PRO A 70 7.73 -1.93 10.20
N PRO A 71 8.96 -2.46 10.35
CA PRO A 71 9.86 -2.61 9.21
C PRO A 71 9.31 -3.64 8.21
N PHE A 72 9.71 -3.53 6.95
CA PHE A 72 9.36 -4.51 5.93
C PHE A 72 10.52 -4.76 4.97
N THR A 73 10.54 -5.93 4.37
CA THR A 73 11.38 -6.21 3.19
C THR A 73 10.55 -6.94 2.15
N ALA A 74 10.81 -6.70 0.87
CA ALA A 74 10.13 -7.38 -0.22
C ALA A 74 11.02 -7.49 -1.47
N ALA A 75 10.81 -8.56 -2.23
CA ALA A 75 11.33 -8.70 -3.58
C ALA A 75 10.22 -8.39 -4.59
N CYS A 76 10.46 -7.44 -5.49
CA CYS A 76 9.49 -6.91 -6.43
C CYS A 76 9.93 -7.20 -7.86
N SER A 77 9.05 -7.79 -8.65
CA SER A 77 9.27 -8.01 -10.08
C SER A 77 7.97 -7.84 -10.86
N GLY A 78 8.03 -7.24 -12.04
CA GLY A 78 6.85 -7.06 -12.87
C GLY A 78 7.17 -6.50 -14.25
N ALA A 79 6.14 -6.33 -15.06
CA ALA A 79 6.27 -5.87 -16.43
C ALA A 79 5.10 -4.98 -16.87
N GLY A 80 5.33 -4.20 -17.92
CA GLY A 80 4.37 -3.30 -18.53
C GLY A 80 4.42 -1.90 -17.91
N VAL A 81 4.66 -0.91 -18.77
CA VAL A 81 4.52 0.50 -18.42
C VAL A 81 3.03 0.84 -18.34
N GLY A 82 2.59 1.45 -17.24
CA GLY A 82 1.18 1.76 -16.99
C GLY A 82 0.33 0.54 -16.63
N ALA A 83 0.94 -0.63 -16.41
CA ALA A 83 0.23 -1.80 -15.92
C ALA A 83 -0.29 -1.58 -14.48
N PRO A 84 -1.32 -2.33 -14.04
CA PRO A 84 -1.74 -2.33 -12.64
C PRO A 84 -0.61 -2.72 -11.69
N PHE A 85 -0.78 -2.38 -10.41
CA PHE A 85 0.11 -2.83 -9.34
C PHE A 85 0.24 -4.36 -9.33
N THR A 86 1.48 -4.83 -9.20
CA THR A 86 1.82 -6.24 -9.05
C THR A 86 2.30 -6.49 -7.62
N PRO A 87 1.79 -7.53 -6.92
CA PRO A 87 2.26 -7.91 -5.60
C PRO A 87 3.75 -8.30 -5.60
N CYS A 88 4.48 -7.76 -4.64
CA CYS A 88 5.84 -8.17 -4.34
C CYS A 88 5.83 -9.34 -3.34
N ALA A 89 6.89 -10.15 -3.35
CA ALA A 89 7.11 -11.17 -2.34
C ALA A 89 7.60 -10.51 -1.05
N VAL A 90 6.69 -10.29 -0.10
CA VAL A 90 7.02 -9.72 1.21
C VAL A 90 7.75 -10.76 2.03
N ASN A 91 9.00 -10.46 2.38
CA ASN A 91 9.82 -11.28 3.25
C ASN A 91 9.65 -10.74 4.68
N GLY A 92 8.75 -11.36 5.43
CA GLY A 92 8.68 -11.19 6.88
C GLY A 92 9.60 -12.19 7.60
N PRO A 93 10.03 -11.92 8.84
CA PRO A 93 10.48 -12.97 9.74
C PRO A 93 9.45 -14.11 9.74
N GLU A 94 9.91 -15.37 9.68
CA GLU A 94 9.01 -16.53 9.83
C GLU A 94 8.18 -16.38 11.12
N GLY A 95 6.85 -16.48 11.01
CA GLY A 95 5.93 -16.37 12.14
C GLY A 95 5.35 -14.96 12.39
N GLU A 96 5.76 -13.95 11.62
CA GLU A 96 5.06 -12.66 11.64
C GLU A 96 3.69 -12.76 10.97
N PRO A 97 2.68 -12.04 11.47
CA PRO A 97 1.40 -11.97 10.79
C PRO A 97 1.60 -11.43 9.36
N GLY A 98 0.92 -12.05 8.40
CA GLY A 98 0.88 -11.60 7.00
C GLY A 98 0.07 -10.32 6.80
N ASN A 99 0.17 -9.36 7.72
CA ASN A 99 -0.56 -8.10 7.76
C ASN A 99 0.15 -6.96 6.99
N ARG A 100 1.05 -7.31 6.06
CA ARG A 100 1.86 -6.39 5.28
C ARG A 100 1.73 -6.75 3.80
N GLY A 101 1.52 -5.76 2.97
CA GLY A 101 1.51 -5.87 1.52
C GLY A 101 2.51 -4.90 0.93
N VAL A 102 3.27 -5.35 -0.08
CA VAL A 102 4.04 -4.44 -0.93
C VAL A 102 3.63 -4.71 -2.36
N VAL A 103 3.35 -3.66 -3.10
CA VAL A 103 3.02 -3.73 -4.53
C VAL A 103 3.85 -2.71 -5.29
N ALA A 104 4.17 -3.02 -6.54
CA ALA A 104 4.94 -2.12 -7.41
C ALA A 104 4.39 -2.08 -8.84
N ARG A 105 4.68 -0.99 -9.57
CA ARG A 105 4.41 -0.88 -11.02
C ARG A 105 5.29 0.16 -11.69
N LEU A 106 5.51 -0.02 -12.99
CA LEU A 106 6.09 1.04 -13.83
C LEU A 106 5.01 2.04 -14.23
N LEU A 107 5.27 3.31 -13.99
CA LEU A 107 4.45 4.42 -14.46
C LEU A 107 4.85 4.83 -15.88
N PRO A 108 3.92 5.34 -16.70
CA PRO A 108 4.26 6.08 -17.90
C PRO A 108 5.18 7.26 -17.57
N ALA A 109 6.18 7.50 -18.42
CA ALA A 109 7.01 8.69 -18.30
C ALA A 109 6.22 9.90 -18.83
N GLU A 110 5.74 10.76 -17.94
CA GLU A 110 5.10 12.03 -18.31
C GLU A 110 6.12 13.00 -18.94
N THR A 111 7.34 13.04 -18.38
CA THR A 111 8.50 13.75 -18.92
C THR A 111 9.79 13.07 -18.46
N GLY A 112 10.88 13.23 -19.23
CA GLY A 112 12.20 12.69 -18.87
C GLY A 112 12.49 11.30 -19.45
N ALA A 113 13.66 10.77 -19.10
CA ALA A 113 14.11 9.43 -19.46
C ALA A 113 14.34 8.61 -18.19
N GLY A 114 14.15 7.31 -18.28
CA GLY A 114 14.33 6.38 -17.16
C GLY A 114 13.09 5.54 -16.90
N ALA A 115 13.23 4.63 -15.95
CA ALA A 115 12.17 3.81 -15.43
C ALA A 115 11.52 4.55 -14.25
N HIS A 116 10.25 4.90 -14.40
CA HIS A 116 9.46 5.54 -13.36
C HIS A 116 8.79 4.42 -12.56
N ILE A 117 9.28 4.16 -11.36
CA ILE A 117 8.77 3.11 -10.48
C ILE A 117 7.88 3.73 -9.41
N GLU A 118 6.72 3.13 -9.18
CA GLU A 118 5.85 3.44 -8.04
C GLU A 118 5.72 2.20 -7.16
N VAL A 119 5.83 2.40 -5.86
CA VAL A 119 5.73 1.36 -4.85
C VAL A 119 4.71 1.79 -3.81
N SER A 120 3.86 0.85 -3.40
CA SER A 120 2.91 1.04 -2.32
C SER A 120 3.10 -0.03 -1.25
N PHE A 121 3.19 0.41 0.00
CA PHE A 121 3.27 -0.43 1.18
C PHE A 121 1.99 -0.30 1.98
N GLU A 122 1.34 -1.42 2.24
CA GLU A 122 0.17 -1.52 3.11
C GLU A 122 0.52 -2.28 4.39
N TRP A 123 -0.03 -1.80 5.51
CA TRP A 123 0.05 -2.46 6.80
C TRP A 123 -1.29 -2.39 7.53
N VAL A 124 -1.75 -3.53 8.06
CA VAL A 124 -2.97 -3.65 8.87
C VAL A 124 -2.58 -3.76 10.35
N ASP A 125 -3.08 -2.87 11.21
CA ASP A 125 -2.88 -2.97 12.65
C ASP A 125 -3.79 -4.08 13.20
N LEU A 126 -3.18 -5.09 13.82
CA LEU A 126 -3.92 -6.23 14.37
C LEU A 126 -4.47 -5.96 15.76
N ASN A 127 -4.01 -4.90 16.43
CA ASN A 127 -4.47 -4.52 17.75
C ASN A 127 -5.68 -3.58 17.69
N GLN A 128 -5.96 -3.00 16.53
CA GLN A 128 -7.07 -2.08 16.30
C GLN A 128 -7.91 -2.56 15.12
N ALA A 129 -9.18 -2.86 15.39
CA ALA A 129 -10.06 -3.42 14.37
C ALA A 129 -10.34 -2.40 13.25
N ASN A 130 -10.22 -2.84 11.99
CA ASN A 130 -10.42 -2.03 10.79
C ASN A 130 -9.40 -0.90 10.59
N THR A 131 -8.24 -0.99 11.27
CA THR A 131 -7.18 -0.02 11.15
C THR A 131 -6.14 -0.48 10.13
N TYR A 132 -5.94 0.31 9.07
CA TYR A 132 -4.92 0.02 8.06
C TYR A 132 -4.32 1.31 7.52
N TYR A 133 -3.08 1.18 7.06
CA TYR A 133 -2.28 2.27 6.53
C TYR A 133 -1.70 1.86 5.19
N ASN A 134 -1.73 2.78 4.25
CA ASN A 134 -1.10 2.64 2.95
C ASN A 134 -0.17 3.83 2.71
N PHE A 135 1.03 3.56 2.25
CA PHE A 135 2.02 4.55 1.85
C PHE A 135 2.36 4.31 0.41
N THR A 136 2.40 5.36 -0.41
CA THR A 136 2.81 5.24 -1.81
C THR A 136 3.90 6.25 -2.10
N GLY A 137 4.96 5.79 -2.76
CA GLY A 137 6.09 6.60 -3.18
C GLY A 137 6.58 6.19 -4.56
N ASP A 138 7.27 7.11 -5.21
CA ASP A 138 7.76 6.95 -6.57
C ASP A 138 9.22 7.41 -6.70
N ALA A 139 9.90 6.88 -7.71
CA ALA A 139 11.25 7.30 -8.07
C ALA A 139 11.51 7.12 -9.57
N ILE A 140 12.52 7.83 -10.07
CA ILE A 140 13.05 7.68 -11.43
C ILE A 140 14.42 7.03 -11.34
N ALA A 141 14.58 5.85 -11.94
CA ALA A 141 15.83 5.11 -12.00
C ALA A 141 16.24 4.82 -13.44
N SER A 142 17.46 4.34 -13.67
CA SER A 142 17.90 4.03 -15.03
C SER A 142 17.36 2.68 -15.52
N TYR A 143 17.23 2.51 -16.84
CA TYR A 143 17.06 1.20 -17.45
C TYR A 143 18.46 0.57 -17.64
N ASN A 144 18.94 -0.14 -16.63
CA ASN A 144 20.33 -0.60 -16.53
C ASN A 144 20.61 -2.01 -17.07
N GLN A 145 19.59 -2.84 -17.37
CA GLN A 145 19.78 -4.26 -17.71
C GLN A 145 20.88 -4.54 -18.77
N PHE A 146 21.07 -3.63 -19.73
CA PHE A 146 22.04 -3.77 -20.82
C PHE A 146 23.20 -2.77 -20.77
N VAL A 147 23.17 -1.82 -19.85
CA VAL A 147 24.05 -0.62 -19.90
C VAL A 147 24.74 -0.31 -18.58
N GLY A 148 24.44 -1.02 -17.49
CA GLY A 148 25.02 -0.73 -16.19
C GLY A 148 24.92 -1.88 -15.18
N PRO A 149 25.65 -1.76 -14.06
CA PRO A 149 25.49 -2.66 -12.93
C PRO A 149 24.11 -2.47 -12.26
N LEU A 150 23.78 -3.38 -11.34
CA LEU A 150 22.63 -3.21 -10.45
C LEU A 150 22.75 -1.90 -9.66
N GLU A 151 21.64 -1.18 -9.52
CA GLU A 151 21.60 0.11 -8.85
C GLU A 151 20.92 0.03 -7.48
N ALA A 152 21.15 1.07 -6.67
CA ALA A 152 20.46 1.27 -5.41
C ALA A 152 20.06 2.75 -5.32
N PHE A 153 18.87 3.01 -4.79
CA PHE A 153 18.33 4.35 -4.58
C PHE A 153 17.28 4.31 -3.47
N THR A 154 16.76 5.47 -3.12
CA THR A 154 15.81 5.62 -2.03
C THR A 154 14.47 6.12 -2.57
N ILE A 155 13.37 5.56 -2.08
CA ILE A 155 12.01 6.06 -2.32
C ILE A 155 11.53 6.71 -1.04
N THR A 156 11.08 7.96 -1.11
CA THR A 156 10.35 8.62 -0.03
C THR A 156 8.86 8.59 -0.39
N PRO A 157 7.97 8.04 0.46
CA PRO A 157 6.54 8.09 0.22
C PRO A 157 6.08 9.53 0.01
N SER A 158 5.25 9.76 -1.00
CA SER A 158 4.69 11.08 -1.32
C SER A 158 3.25 11.21 -0.82
N SER A 159 2.59 10.09 -0.56
CA SER A 159 1.24 10.02 -0.03
C SER A 159 1.10 8.92 1.01
N ALA A 160 0.23 9.16 1.98
CA ALA A 160 -0.22 8.11 2.88
C ALA A 160 -1.73 8.21 3.09
N PHE A 161 -2.37 7.07 3.23
CA PHE A 161 -3.77 6.92 3.53
C PHE A 161 -3.93 6.04 4.77
N GLY A 162 -4.83 6.41 5.68
CA GLY A 162 -5.06 5.65 6.89
C GLY A 162 -6.54 5.61 7.24
N VAL A 163 -7.01 4.44 7.66
CA VAL A 163 -8.31 4.27 8.32
C VAL A 163 -8.03 3.76 9.73
N ALA A 164 -8.73 4.31 10.72
CA ALA A 164 -8.67 3.93 12.12
C ALA A 164 -10.06 4.00 12.77
#